data_AF-D8J9S0-F1
#
_entry.id   AF-D8J9S0-F1
#
_cell.length_a   1.000
_cell.length_b   1.000
_cell.length_c   1.000
_cell.angle_alpha   90.00
_cell.angle_beta   90.00
_cell.angle_gamma   90.00
#
_symmetry.space_group_name_H-M   'P 1'
#
loop_
_entity.id
_entity.type
_entity.pdbx_description
1 polymer ?
#
loop_
_entity_poly.entity_id
_entity_poly.type
_entity_poly.pdbx_seq_one_letter_code
_entity_poly.pdbx_strand_id
1 'polypeptide(L)'
;MEEDSEIDPGLADELVSVCRTVVGDELRSITHFTEDTVGQVYLRSDLERTADLVGFAEHERMGFRSQSAYRNTQLGDYEATIRMFEQGFLTRVIQGGHGVWVTTDSMDINRFEELSAALKSVLGDADA
;
A
#
# COMPACT_ATOMS: atom_id res chain seq x y z
N MET A 1 -19.48 -13.63 -9.74
CA MET A 1 -18.90 -14.33 -8.57
C MET A 1 -17.62 -13.59 -8.32
N GLU A 2 -17.58 -12.83 -7.23
CA GLU A 2 -16.46 -11.95 -6.87
C GLU A 2 -15.22 -12.84 -6.69
N GLU A 3 -14.22 -12.65 -7.56
CA GLU A 3 -12.89 -13.19 -7.35
C GLU A 3 -12.26 -12.35 -6.24
N ASP A 4 -12.52 -12.74 -4.99
CA ASP A 4 -11.72 -12.30 -3.84
C ASP A 4 -10.26 -12.66 -4.20
N SER A 5 -9.44 -11.65 -4.45
CA SER A 5 -8.00 -11.83 -4.61
C SER A 5 -7.46 -12.45 -3.32
N GLU A 6 -7.21 -13.76 -3.33
CA GLU A 6 -6.59 -14.46 -2.20
C GLU A 6 -5.13 -14.01 -2.08
N ILE A 7 -4.93 -12.93 -1.34
CA ILE A 7 -3.64 -12.63 -0.72
C ILE A 7 -3.26 -13.78 0.21
N ASP A 8 -1.97 -14.10 0.29
CA ASP A 8 -1.47 -15.03 1.31
C ASP A 8 -1.89 -14.56 2.72
N PRO A 9 -2.54 -15.40 3.53
CA PRO A 9 -3.00 -15.02 4.86
C PRO A 9 -1.88 -14.58 5.81
N GLY A 10 -0.69 -15.16 5.69
CA GLY A 10 0.48 -14.78 6.50
C GLY A 10 0.95 -13.38 6.16
N LEU A 11 1.06 -13.06 4.86
CA LEU A 11 1.36 -11.71 4.39
C LEU A 11 0.29 -10.70 4.83
N ALA A 12 -0.99 -11.07 4.72
CA ALA A 12 -2.10 -10.23 5.16
C ALA A 12 -2.00 -9.85 6.64
N ASP A 13 -1.78 -10.85 7.51
CA ASP A 13 -1.63 -10.64 8.95
C ASP A 13 -0.40 -9.78 9.29
N GLU A 14 0.71 -10.01 8.59
CA GLU A 14 1.94 -9.25 8.79
C GLU A 14 1.78 -7.78 8.37
N LEU A 15 1.17 -7.52 7.21
CA LEU A 15 0.86 -6.16 6.75
C LEU A 15 0.00 -5.42 7.78
N VAL A 16 -1.04 -6.06 8.32
CA VAL A 16 -1.89 -5.47 9.36
C VAL A 16 -1.09 -5.17 10.63
N SER A 17 -0.27 -6.11 11.07
CA SER A 17 0.55 -5.99 12.27
C SER A 17 1.52 -4.82 12.17
N VAL A 18 2.26 -4.73 11.06
CA VAL A 18 3.23 -3.68 10.80
C VAL A 18 2.55 -2.31 10.66
N CYS A 19 1.49 -2.21 9.85
CA CYS A 19 0.78 -0.95 9.69
C CYS A 19 0.23 -0.43 11.03
N ARG A 20 -0.39 -1.30 11.84
CA ARG A 20 -0.88 -0.90 13.17
C ARG A 20 0.23 -0.48 14.11
N THR A 21 1.41 -1.09 14.01
CA THR A 21 2.57 -0.71 14.82
C THR A 21 3.07 0.70 14.46
N VAL A 22 3.10 1.03 13.17
CA VAL A 22 3.66 2.32 12.68
C VAL A 22 2.66 3.46 12.79
N VAL A 23 1.42 3.25 12.33
CA VAL A 23 0.42 4.35 12.22
C VAL A 23 -0.70 4.27 13.26
N GLY A 24 -0.83 3.17 13.99
CA GLY A 24 -1.80 3.02 15.07
C GLY A 24 -3.24 3.20 14.60
N ASP A 25 -4.00 3.98 15.37
CA ASP A 25 -5.44 4.21 15.16
C ASP A 25 -5.75 5.06 13.91
N GLU A 26 -4.74 5.74 13.35
CA GLU A 26 -4.87 6.51 12.11
C GLU A 26 -5.04 5.59 10.88
N LEU A 27 -4.80 4.27 11.02
CA LEU A 27 -4.95 3.31 9.93
C LEU A 27 -6.41 3.15 9.51
N ARG A 28 -6.70 3.46 8.24
CA ARG A 28 -8.04 3.37 7.66
C ARG A 28 -8.23 2.13 6.80
N SER A 29 -7.32 1.86 5.88
CA SER A 29 -7.39 0.67 5.03
C SER A 29 -6.02 0.19 4.57
N ILE A 30 -5.94 -1.10 4.27
CA ILE A 30 -4.80 -1.74 3.60
C ILE A 30 -5.34 -2.53 2.41
N THR A 31 -4.84 -2.24 1.22
CA THR A 31 -5.16 -2.96 -0.01
C THR A 31 -3.87 -3.47 -0.62
N HIS A 32 -3.77 -4.78 -0.82
CA HIS A 32 -2.67 -5.41 -1.56
C HIS A 32 -3.06 -5.53 -3.03
N PHE A 33 -2.09 -5.42 -3.93
CA PHE A 33 -2.31 -5.54 -5.35
C PHE A 33 -1.11 -6.15 -6.08
N THR A 34 -1.39 -6.84 -7.18
CA THR A 34 -0.43 -7.36 -8.15
C THR A 34 -0.76 -6.78 -9.54
N GLU A 35 -0.08 -7.25 -10.59
CA GLU A 35 -0.47 -6.88 -11.97
C GLU A 35 -1.86 -7.39 -12.38
N ASP A 36 -2.33 -8.45 -11.72
CA ASP A 36 -3.52 -9.21 -12.08
C ASP A 36 -4.66 -9.08 -11.07
N THR A 37 -4.34 -8.87 -9.78
CA THR A 37 -5.31 -8.97 -8.68
C THR A 37 -5.20 -7.83 -7.68
N VAL A 38 -6.30 -7.58 -6.96
CA VAL A 38 -6.40 -6.55 -5.92
C VAL A 38 -7.25 -7.10 -4.78
N GLY A 39 -6.72 -7.08 -3.55
CA GLY A 39 -7.37 -7.62 -2.36
C GLY A 39 -7.39 -6.62 -1.20
N GLN A 40 -8.57 -6.43 -0.58
CA GLN A 40 -8.69 -5.63 0.63
C GLN A 40 -8.25 -6.46 1.85
N VAL A 41 -7.12 -6.08 2.45
CA VAL A 41 -6.54 -6.77 3.62
C VAL A 41 -7.16 -6.28 4.91
N TYR A 42 -7.37 -4.97 5.02
CA TYR A 42 -7.92 -4.34 6.21
C TYR A 42 -8.79 -3.15 5.84
N LEU A 43 -9.87 -2.98 6.60
CA LEU A 43 -10.73 -1.81 6.58
C LEU A 43 -11.17 -1.51 8.02
N ARG A 44 -11.00 -0.26 8.45
CA ARG A 44 -11.46 0.18 9.77
C ARG A 44 -12.99 0.10 9.84
N SER A 45 -13.50 -0.30 11.00
CA SER A 45 -14.92 -0.69 11.18
C SER A 45 -15.93 0.44 10.99
N ASP A 46 -15.52 1.69 11.09
CA ASP A 46 -16.33 2.90 10.85
C ASP A 46 -16.41 3.28 9.37
N LEU A 47 -15.66 2.59 8.49
CA LEU A 47 -15.60 2.87 7.06
C LEU A 47 -16.36 1.80 6.27
N GLU A 48 -17.06 2.24 5.23
CA GLU A 48 -17.68 1.35 4.25
C GLU A 48 -16.63 0.94 3.20
N ARG A 49 -16.78 -0.25 2.59
CA ARG A 49 -15.91 -0.68 1.48
C ARG A 49 -16.11 0.31 0.33
N THR A 50 -15.21 1.26 0.19
CA THR A 50 -15.30 2.26 -0.87
C THR A 50 -14.92 1.64 -2.21
N ALA A 51 -15.85 1.63 -3.16
CA ALA A 51 -15.59 1.23 -4.55
C ALA A 51 -14.48 2.08 -5.22
N ASP A 52 -14.15 3.25 -4.65
CA ASP A 52 -13.11 4.15 -5.14
C ASP A 52 -11.70 3.53 -5.17
N LEU A 53 -11.35 2.63 -4.23
CA LEU A 53 -10.02 2.01 -4.20
C LEU A 53 -9.77 1.04 -5.37
N VAL A 54 -10.83 0.40 -5.88
CA VAL A 54 -10.75 -0.49 -7.04
C VAL A 54 -10.48 0.31 -8.32
N GLY A 55 -11.07 1.51 -8.44
CA GLY A 55 -10.79 2.43 -9.57
C GLY A 55 -9.34 2.94 -9.61
N PHE A 56 -8.69 3.10 -8.45
CA PHE A 56 -7.26 3.40 -8.39
C PHE A 56 -6.41 2.24 -8.95
N ALA A 57 -6.79 1.00 -8.66
CA ALA A 57 -6.02 -0.16 -9.07
C ALA A 57 -5.99 -0.37 -10.59
N GLU A 58 -7.09 -0.09 -11.30
CA GLU A 58 -7.10 -0.15 -12.77
C GLU A 58 -6.13 0.86 -13.41
N HIS A 59 -5.88 2.00 -12.77
CA HIS A 59 -4.96 3.03 -13.25
C HIS A 59 -3.47 2.70 -12.97
N GLU A 60 -3.20 1.63 -12.22
CA GLU A 60 -1.89 1.35 -11.60
C GLU A 60 -1.02 0.33 -12.36
N ARG A 61 -1.55 -0.31 -13.39
CA ARG A 61 -0.71 -1.01 -14.41
C ARG A 61 0.35 -0.08 -15.03
N MET A 62 0.13 1.24 -15.00
CA MET A 62 1.15 2.23 -15.35
C MET A 62 2.17 2.50 -14.21
N GLY A 63 1.78 2.34 -12.95
CA GLY A 63 2.62 2.58 -11.76
C GLY A 63 3.82 1.63 -11.65
N PHE A 64 3.64 0.34 -11.93
CA PHE A 64 4.74 -0.63 -12.01
C PHE A 64 5.77 -0.24 -13.08
N ARG A 65 5.31 0.33 -14.21
CA ARG A 65 6.18 0.81 -15.29
C ARG A 65 6.89 2.11 -14.93
N SER A 66 6.26 3.00 -14.17
CA SER A 66 6.84 4.28 -13.76
C SER A 66 8.05 4.13 -12.83
N GLN A 67 8.12 3.07 -12.02
CA GLN A 67 9.27 2.85 -11.12
C GLN A 67 10.60 2.74 -11.89
N SER A 68 10.58 2.13 -13.07
CA SER A 68 11.75 2.03 -13.94
C SER A 68 12.29 3.39 -14.41
N ALA A 69 11.42 4.40 -14.52
CA ALA A 69 11.79 5.74 -14.98
C ALA A 69 12.57 6.54 -13.92
N TYR A 70 12.49 6.16 -12.64
CA TYR A 70 13.18 6.83 -11.53
C TYR A 70 14.54 6.19 -11.19
N ARG A 71 14.94 5.12 -11.89
CA ARG A 71 16.23 4.46 -11.68
C ARG A 71 17.39 5.35 -12.13
N ASN A 72 18.55 5.21 -11.47
CA ASN A 72 19.79 5.94 -11.79
C ASN A 72 19.67 7.46 -11.70
N THR A 73 18.74 7.97 -10.90
CA THR A 73 18.67 9.40 -10.60
C THR A 73 19.55 9.74 -9.40
N GLN A 74 19.88 11.02 -9.21
CA GLN A 74 20.59 11.47 -8.01
C GLN A 74 19.73 11.39 -6.73
N LEU A 75 18.44 11.06 -6.87
CA LEU A 75 17.51 10.90 -5.75
C LEU A 75 17.61 9.51 -5.10
N GLY A 76 18.33 8.58 -5.72
CA GLY A 76 18.44 7.20 -5.26
C GLY A 76 17.29 6.33 -5.77
N ASP A 77 17.05 5.23 -5.05
CA ASP A 77 16.00 4.28 -5.38
C ASP A 77 14.61 4.83 -5.01
N TYR A 78 13.60 4.39 -5.77
CA TYR A 78 12.23 4.81 -5.50
C TYR A 78 11.71 4.15 -4.21
N GLU A 79 11.28 4.99 -3.26
CA GLU A 79 10.77 4.55 -1.96
C GLU A 79 9.24 4.34 -1.95
N ALA A 80 8.47 5.40 -2.17
CA ALA A 80 7.02 5.37 -2.14
C ALA A 80 6.41 6.54 -2.92
N THR A 81 5.10 6.51 -3.11
CA THR A 81 4.30 7.69 -3.48
C THR A 81 3.31 7.99 -2.39
N ILE A 82 3.22 9.26 -1.99
CA ILE A 82 2.23 9.76 -1.03
C ILE A 82 1.27 10.69 -1.77
N ARG A 83 -0.03 10.43 -1.68
CA ARG A 83 -1.09 11.31 -2.18
C ARG A 83 -1.85 11.88 -0.99
N MET A 84 -2.00 13.20 -0.97
CA MET A 84 -2.72 13.93 0.07
C MET A 84 -4.16 14.17 -0.40
N PHE A 85 -5.11 13.87 0.48
CA PHE A 85 -6.54 14.14 0.33
C PHE A 85 -7.01 15.01 1.49
N GLU A 86 -8.16 15.67 1.33
CA GLU A 86 -8.72 16.49 2.41
C GLU A 86 -8.99 15.66 3.68
N GLN A 87 -9.38 14.39 3.52
CA GLN A 87 -9.69 13.50 4.63
C GLN A 87 -8.52 12.58 5.01
N GLY A 88 -7.28 12.82 4.55
CA GLY A 88 -6.13 12.01 4.96
C GLY A 88 -5.15 11.71 3.83
N PHE A 89 -4.51 10.55 3.88
CA PHE A 89 -3.41 10.22 2.98
C PHE A 89 -3.54 8.82 2.39
N LEU A 90 -2.94 8.65 1.21
CA LEU A 90 -2.70 7.35 0.59
C LEU A 90 -1.20 7.19 0.35
N THR A 91 -0.64 6.14 0.93
CA THR A 91 0.76 5.73 0.71
C THR A 91 0.77 4.51 -0.19
N ARG A 92 1.52 4.57 -1.29
CA ARG A 92 1.75 3.46 -2.21
C ARG A 92 3.20 3.00 -2.16
N VAL A 93 3.40 1.73 -1.84
CA VAL A 93 4.70 1.04 -1.92
C VAL A 93 4.59 -0.10 -2.93
N ILE A 94 5.61 -0.26 -3.76
CA ILE A 94 5.71 -1.32 -4.77
C ILE A 94 7.08 -1.98 -4.62
N GLN A 95 7.08 -3.31 -4.56
CA GLN A 95 8.27 -4.15 -4.48
C GLN A 95 8.11 -5.27 -5.52
N GLY A 96 9.03 -5.44 -6.46
CA GLY A 96 8.88 -6.50 -7.47
C GLY A 96 7.55 -6.41 -8.26
N GLY A 97 6.76 -7.49 -8.22
CA GLY A 97 5.49 -7.65 -8.94
C GLY A 97 4.22 -7.33 -8.15
N HIS A 98 4.35 -6.85 -6.89
CA HIS A 98 3.22 -6.50 -6.05
C HIS A 98 3.42 -5.19 -5.30
N GLY A 99 2.36 -4.71 -4.69
CA GLY A 99 2.37 -3.49 -3.91
C GLY A 99 1.23 -3.42 -2.92
N VAL A 100 1.25 -2.34 -2.15
CA VAL A 100 0.27 -2.07 -1.11
C VAL A 100 -0.12 -0.60 -1.13
N TRP A 101 -1.41 -0.34 -0.97
CA TRP A 101 -1.94 0.95 -0.56
C TRP A 101 -2.30 0.91 0.91
N VAL A 102 -1.82 1.90 1.63
CA VAL A 102 -2.25 2.17 2.99
C VAL A 102 -2.89 3.54 3.02
N THR A 103 -4.14 3.59 3.47
CA THR A 103 -4.80 4.87 3.74
C THR A 103 -4.80 5.18 5.22
N THR A 104 -4.59 6.45 5.54
CA THR A 104 -4.61 6.93 6.93
C THR A 104 -5.44 8.19 7.04
N ASP A 105 -5.87 8.49 8.25
CA ASP A 105 -6.20 9.85 8.69
C ASP A 105 -4.97 10.77 8.60
N SER A 106 -5.08 12.01 9.07
CA SER A 106 -3.96 12.95 9.06
C SER A 106 -2.82 12.49 9.95
N MET A 107 -1.59 12.46 9.44
CA MET A 107 -0.43 12.11 10.24
C MET A 107 0.83 12.90 9.86
N ASP A 108 1.81 12.91 10.77
CA ASP A 108 3.10 13.60 10.59
C ASP A 108 3.92 12.99 9.44
N ILE A 109 4.68 13.85 8.76
CA ILE A 109 5.44 13.44 7.57
C ILE A 109 6.44 12.30 7.85
N ASN A 110 7.05 12.31 9.04
CA ASN A 110 8.04 11.30 9.44
C ASN A 110 7.43 9.88 9.49
N ARG A 111 6.13 9.76 9.77
CA ARG A 111 5.44 8.46 9.80
C ARG A 111 5.33 7.83 8.41
N PHE A 112 5.36 8.61 7.33
CA PHE A 112 5.35 8.04 5.99
C PHE A 112 6.67 7.34 5.64
N GLU A 113 7.81 7.87 6.10
CA GLU A 113 9.11 7.24 5.89
C GLU A 113 9.19 5.89 6.62
N GLU A 114 8.79 5.89 7.90
CA GLU A 114 8.71 4.67 8.71
C GLU A 114 7.75 3.64 8.11
N LEU A 115 6.56 4.08 7.68
CA LEU A 115 5.56 3.21 7.05
C LEU A 115 6.09 2.63 5.74
N SER A 116 6.72 3.45 4.91
CA SER A 116 7.25 3.01 3.60
C SER A 116 8.36 1.97 3.77
N ALA A 117 9.29 2.21 4.71
CA ALA A 117 10.37 1.28 5.00
C ALA A 117 9.85 -0.06 5.54
N ALA A 118 8.88 -0.01 6.46
CA ALA A 118 8.32 -1.22 7.06
C ALA A 118 7.54 -2.06 6.03
N LEU A 119 6.74 -1.41 5.17
CA LEU A 119 6.01 -2.08 4.08
C LEU A 119 6.97 -2.73 3.06
N LYS A 120 8.07 -2.06 2.71
CA LYS A 120 9.09 -2.65 1.81
C LYS A 120 9.73 -3.90 2.39
N SER A 121 9.99 -3.92 3.70
CA SER A 121 10.54 -5.11 4.36
C SER A 121 9.58 -6.29 4.22
N VAL A 122 8.32 -6.10 4.61
CA VAL A 122 7.28 -7.15 4.53
C VAL A 122 7.09 -7.65 3.10
N LEU A 123 6.99 -6.75 2.12
CA LEU A 123 6.82 -7.14 0.72
C LEU A 123 8.06 -7.84 0.14
N GLY A 124 9.25 -7.49 0.60
CA GLY A 124 10.51 -8.13 0.19
C GLY A 124 10.70 -9.52 0.79
N ASP A 125 10.29 -9.71 2.04
CA ASP A 125 10.35 -11.01 2.72
C ASP A 125 9.35 -12.01 2.12
N ALA A 126 8.23 -11.53 1.58
CA ALA A 126 7.25 -12.36 0.86
C ALA A 126 7.73 -12.85 -0.52
N ASP A 127 8.70 -12.16 -1.14
CA ASP A 127 9.29 -12.53 -2.43
C ASP A 127 10.51 -13.48 -2.28
N ALA A 128 10.94 -13.79 -1.05
CA ALA A 128 12.16 -14.54 -0.72
C ALA A 128 11.92 -16.05 -0.54
#